data_AF-A0A0B1S4I6-F1
#
_entry.id   AF-A0A0B1S4I6-F1
#
_cell.length_a   1.000
_cell.length_b   1.000
_cell.length_c   1.000
_cell.angle_alpha   90.00
_cell.angle_beta   90.00
_cell.angle_gamma   90.00
#
_symmetry.space_group_name_H-M   'P 1'
#
loop_
_entity.id
_entity.type
_entity.pdbx_description
1 polymer ?
#
loop_
_entity_poly.entity_id
_entity_poly.type
_entity_poly.pdbx_seq_one_letter_code
_entity_poly.pdbx_strand_id
1 'polypeptide(L)'
;MCERQRATVVSGITDYMVDNDGSNLMLTTGEQVFRYSDGNIVPLAAGGAAKDSGSSGFVFDTQFCPCDSKLVSYVLNKQVHVERDGVLLFKTSSTNPNVSNGVPPFIIQEELDRFQAVWWSPTTTRLLYERVDETAVRSLMFVCPGREAPAPMKYPVAGTENHTSQLRLVIIDGNTVLDCGLKVDLKARYPWVEYIARAGFLNDGKTIWIQIMNRTQSQAALVILPESEFEGITSSGPVREAQILKDEVSTAWINVSVSLDLRFHSSF
;
A
#
# COMPACT_ATOMS: atom_id res chain seq x y z
N MET A 1 -8.44 7.38 -10.02
CA MET A 1 -8.57 5.93 -9.69
C MET A 1 -9.45 5.23 -10.72
N CYS A 2 -10.69 5.69 -10.96
CA CYS A 2 -11.58 5.08 -11.96
C CYS A 2 -10.97 4.99 -13.37
N GLU A 3 -10.28 6.03 -13.85
CA GLU A 3 -9.59 5.98 -15.15
C GLU A 3 -8.58 4.82 -15.23
N ARG A 4 -7.74 4.68 -14.19
CA ARG A 4 -6.69 3.65 -14.13
C ARG A 4 -7.24 2.25 -13.92
N GLN A 5 -8.33 2.12 -13.16
CA GLN A 5 -9.07 0.86 -13.01
C GLN A 5 -9.94 0.55 -14.24
N ARG A 6 -9.98 1.44 -15.24
CA ARG A 6 -10.91 1.39 -16.38
C ARG A 6 -12.37 1.20 -15.94
N ALA A 7 -12.70 1.75 -14.78
CA ALA A 7 -14.03 1.68 -14.18
C ALA A 7 -14.87 2.87 -14.63
N THR A 8 -16.14 2.61 -14.92
CA THR A 8 -17.12 3.66 -15.20
C THR A 8 -17.28 4.54 -13.96
N VAL A 9 -17.35 5.86 -14.15
CA VAL A 9 -17.71 6.78 -13.06
C VAL A 9 -19.19 6.55 -12.76
N VAL A 10 -19.49 5.83 -11.68
CA VAL A 10 -20.84 5.55 -11.21
C VAL A 10 -21.13 6.42 -9.98
N SER A 11 -22.33 6.99 -9.90
CA SER A 11 -22.79 7.68 -8.70
C SER A 11 -23.32 6.68 -7.66
N GLY A 12 -23.04 6.93 -6.39
CA GLY A 12 -23.47 6.08 -5.27
C GLY A 12 -22.33 5.26 -4.67
N ILE A 13 -22.67 4.08 -4.15
CA ILE A 13 -21.70 3.14 -3.57
C ILE A 13 -20.97 2.46 -4.72
N THR A 14 -19.67 2.69 -4.82
CA THR A 14 -18.81 2.12 -5.86
C THR A 14 -18.18 0.80 -5.45
N ASP A 15 -17.99 0.60 -4.15
CA ASP A 15 -17.38 -0.61 -3.60
C ASP A 15 -17.82 -0.83 -2.14
N TYR A 16 -17.71 -2.05 -1.65
CA TYR A 16 -17.97 -2.39 -0.26
C TYR A 16 -17.03 -3.49 0.25
N MET A 17 -16.75 -3.45 1.55
CA MET A 17 -16.00 -4.50 2.25
C MET A 17 -16.76 -4.94 3.49
N VAL A 18 -16.67 -6.22 3.80
CA VAL A 18 -17.27 -6.82 4.99
C VAL A 18 -16.15 -7.30 5.90
N ASP A 19 -16.28 -7.13 7.20
CA ASP A 19 -15.38 -7.78 8.16
C ASP A 19 -15.59 -9.30 8.18
N ASN A 20 -14.69 -10.02 8.86
CA ASN A 20 -14.70 -11.48 8.86
C ASN A 20 -16.01 -12.09 9.42
N ASP A 21 -16.65 -11.40 10.37
CA ASP A 21 -17.84 -11.90 11.07
C ASP A 21 -19.16 -11.37 10.48
N GLY A 22 -19.10 -10.52 9.44
CA GLY A 22 -20.28 -9.93 8.81
C GLY A 22 -20.95 -8.81 9.60
N SER A 23 -20.35 -8.39 10.72
CA SER A 23 -20.92 -7.42 11.66
C SER A 23 -20.66 -5.98 11.25
N ASN A 24 -19.57 -5.73 10.53
CA ASN A 24 -19.15 -4.41 10.08
C ASN A 24 -19.05 -4.34 8.56
N LEU A 25 -19.49 -3.22 8.00
CA LEU A 25 -19.33 -2.93 6.57
C LEU A 25 -18.57 -1.62 6.37
N MET A 26 -17.74 -1.59 5.34
CA MET A 26 -17.24 -0.36 4.75
C MET A 26 -17.95 -0.14 3.43
N LEU A 27 -18.49 1.07 3.24
CA LEU A 27 -19.17 1.48 2.03
C LEU A 27 -18.36 2.62 1.42
N THR A 28 -17.76 2.36 0.26
CA THR A 28 -16.99 3.36 -0.48
C THR A 28 -17.92 4.06 -1.45
N THR A 29 -17.96 5.39 -1.37
CA THR A 29 -18.58 6.26 -2.36
C THR A 29 -17.49 6.99 -3.15
N GLY A 30 -17.86 7.67 -4.22
CA GLY A 30 -16.89 8.43 -5.04
C GLY A 30 -16.09 9.49 -4.28
N GLU A 31 -16.55 9.94 -3.10
CA GLU A 31 -15.93 11.04 -2.34
C GLU A 31 -15.59 10.66 -0.89
N GLN A 32 -16.27 9.67 -0.30
CA GLN A 32 -16.16 9.35 1.12
C GLN A 32 -16.35 7.85 1.38
N VAL A 33 -15.75 7.35 2.44
CA VAL A 33 -15.97 6.00 2.96
C VAL A 33 -16.79 6.07 4.22
N PHE A 34 -17.79 5.20 4.35
CA PHE A 34 -18.64 5.08 5.52
C PHE A 34 -18.42 3.73 6.19
N ARG A 35 -18.43 3.69 7.52
CA ARG A 35 -18.46 2.48 8.33
C ARG A 35 -19.90 2.25 8.80
N TYR A 36 -20.41 1.05 8.59
CA TYR A 36 -21.63 0.56 9.20
C TYR A 36 -21.26 -0.39 10.35
N SER A 37 -21.80 -0.14 11.53
CA SER A 37 -21.67 -0.98 12.74
C SER A 37 -22.94 -0.82 13.57
N ASP A 38 -23.52 -1.94 14.03
CA ASP A 38 -24.69 -1.96 14.93
C ASP A 38 -25.87 -1.07 14.47
N GLY A 39 -26.20 -1.09 13.18
CA GLY A 39 -27.30 -0.30 12.63
C GLY A 39 -26.97 1.17 12.36
N ASN A 40 -25.77 1.63 12.70
CA ASN A 40 -25.33 3.01 12.51
C ASN A 40 -24.36 3.12 11.34
N ILE A 41 -24.53 4.15 10.50
CA ILE A 41 -23.60 4.50 9.42
C ILE A 41 -22.88 5.79 9.83
N VAL A 42 -21.55 5.72 9.94
CA VAL A 42 -20.71 6.87 10.28
C VAL A 42 -19.64 7.09 9.21
N PRO A 43 -19.35 8.34 8.82
CA PRO A 43 -18.25 8.60 7.90
C PRO A 43 -16.90 8.25 8.54
N LEU A 44 -16.03 7.59 7.77
CA LEU A 44 -14.65 7.33 8.17
C LEU A 44 -13.87 8.66 8.14
N ALA A 45 -12.93 8.83 9.08
CA ALA A 45 -12.15 10.07 9.25
C ALA A 45 -12.97 11.34 9.60
N ALA A 46 -14.23 11.21 10.03
CA ALA A 46 -15.09 12.34 10.42
C ALA A 46 -14.52 13.24 11.53
N GLY A 47 -13.58 12.73 12.34
CA GLY A 47 -12.89 13.48 13.39
C GLY A 47 -11.47 13.95 13.03
N GLY A 48 -10.98 13.63 11.83
CA GLY A 48 -9.60 13.88 11.39
C GLY A 48 -9.46 14.90 10.28
N ALA A 49 -10.57 15.41 9.73
CA ALA A 49 -10.57 16.61 8.91
C ALA A 49 -10.09 17.78 9.77
N ALA A 50 -8.77 17.97 9.83
CA ALA A 50 -8.23 19.29 10.09
C ALA A 50 -9.02 20.24 9.16
N LYS A 51 -9.69 21.23 9.75
CA LYS A 51 -10.29 22.37 9.04
C LYS A 51 -9.23 23.22 8.32
N ASP A 52 -8.03 22.70 8.13
CA ASP A 52 -6.92 23.35 7.48
C ASP A 52 -6.86 22.87 6.03
N SER A 53 -7.16 23.82 5.14
CA SER A 53 -7.33 23.69 3.69
C SER A 53 -8.65 23.04 3.26
N GLY A 54 -9.49 23.83 2.57
CA GLY A 54 -10.84 23.46 2.10
C GLY A 54 -10.91 22.37 1.03
N SER A 55 -9.99 21.40 1.03
CA SER A 55 -10.11 20.16 0.26
C SER A 55 -10.62 19.05 1.18
N SER A 56 -11.84 18.58 0.92
CA SER A 56 -12.30 17.26 1.37
C SER A 56 -11.22 16.23 1.03
N GLY A 57 -10.55 15.68 2.04
CA GLY A 57 -9.47 14.72 1.81
C GLY A 57 -10.03 13.41 1.28
N PHE A 58 -9.50 12.93 0.17
CA PHE A 58 -9.93 11.66 -0.45
C PHE A 58 -9.38 10.49 0.36
N VAL A 59 -10.30 9.68 0.92
CA VAL A 59 -9.99 8.42 1.60
C VAL A 59 -9.89 7.31 0.55
N PHE A 60 -8.82 6.52 0.59
CA PHE A 60 -8.65 5.39 -0.31
C PHE A 60 -7.93 4.21 0.38
N ASP A 61 -7.98 3.04 -0.26
CA ASP A 61 -7.38 1.78 0.23
C ASP A 61 -7.80 1.44 1.69
N THR A 62 -9.11 1.55 1.94
CA THR A 62 -9.69 1.22 3.24
C THR A 62 -9.77 -0.29 3.42
N GLN A 63 -9.21 -0.80 4.51
CA GLN A 63 -9.16 -2.24 4.80
C GLN A 63 -9.44 -2.51 6.29
N PHE A 64 -10.20 -3.56 6.58
CA PHE A 64 -10.24 -4.15 7.91
C PHE A 64 -8.97 -4.96 8.18
N CYS A 65 -8.49 -4.96 9.41
CA CYS A 65 -7.47 -5.91 9.83
C CYS A 65 -8.07 -7.33 9.86
N PRO A 66 -7.49 -8.33 9.17
CA PRO A 66 -8.03 -9.68 9.08
C PRO A 66 -8.19 -10.39 10.44
N CYS A 67 -7.32 -10.10 11.42
CA CYS A 67 -7.33 -10.76 12.72
C CYS A 67 -8.02 -9.96 13.84
N ASP A 68 -8.35 -8.69 13.61
CA ASP A 68 -9.04 -7.81 14.58
C ASP A 68 -9.94 -6.83 13.83
N SER A 69 -11.25 -7.12 13.74
CA SER A 69 -12.23 -6.31 13.00
C SER A 69 -12.37 -4.89 13.53
N LYS A 70 -11.89 -4.61 14.75
CA LYS A 70 -11.89 -3.26 15.34
C LYS A 70 -10.83 -2.35 14.72
N LEU A 71 -9.78 -2.95 14.15
CA LEU A 71 -8.70 -2.22 13.49
C LEU A 71 -9.03 -1.99 12.02
N VAL A 72 -8.90 -0.74 11.61
CA VAL A 72 -9.15 -0.29 10.24
C VAL A 72 -7.96 0.53 9.78
N SER A 73 -7.41 0.22 8.61
CA SER A 73 -6.48 1.11 7.91
C SER A 73 -7.19 1.84 6.79
N TYR A 74 -6.73 3.05 6.51
CA TYR A 74 -7.08 3.79 5.29
C TYR A 74 -5.97 4.78 4.98
N VAL A 75 -5.95 5.26 3.75
CA VAL A 75 -5.02 6.30 3.34
C VAL A 75 -5.79 7.59 3.07
N LEU A 76 -5.35 8.66 3.72
CA LEU A 76 -5.94 9.99 3.63
C LEU A 76 -4.80 10.99 3.46
N ASN A 77 -4.92 11.89 2.48
CA ASN A 77 -3.91 12.92 2.19
C ASN A 77 -2.48 12.36 2.03
N LYS A 78 -2.35 11.23 1.32
CA LYS A 78 -1.10 10.50 1.09
C LYS A 78 -0.43 9.96 2.37
N GLN A 79 -1.18 9.80 3.46
CA GLN A 79 -0.70 9.25 4.73
C GLN A 79 -1.53 8.03 5.13
N VAL A 80 -0.87 6.97 5.60
CA VAL A 80 -1.54 5.80 6.18
C VAL A 80 -2.07 6.19 7.56
N HIS A 81 -3.33 5.89 7.79
CA HIS A 81 -4.00 6.03 9.07
C HIS A 81 -4.47 4.65 9.53
N VAL A 82 -4.40 4.42 10.84
CA VAL A 82 -4.97 3.24 11.49
C VAL A 82 -5.85 3.73 12.64
N GLU A 83 -7.09 3.28 12.65
CA GLU A 83 -8.05 3.50 13.71
C GLU A 83 -8.37 2.20 14.44
N ARG A 84 -8.73 2.31 15.72
CA ARG A 84 -9.34 1.25 16.53
C ARG A 84 -10.70 1.75 17.00
N ASP A 85 -11.78 1.06 16.63
CA ASP A 85 -13.15 1.44 17.02
C ASP A 85 -13.51 2.92 16.68
N GLY A 86 -12.97 3.45 15.58
CA GLY A 86 -13.18 4.85 15.16
C GLY A 86 -12.33 5.89 15.86
N VAL A 87 -11.42 5.47 16.75
CA VAL A 87 -10.42 6.34 17.37
C VAL A 87 -9.10 6.19 16.63
N LEU A 88 -8.52 7.31 16.19
CA LEU A 88 -7.21 7.32 15.52
C LEU A 88 -6.13 6.78 16.47
N LEU A 89 -5.50 5.68 16.06
CA LEU A 89 -4.45 5.01 16.80
C LEU A 89 -3.07 5.38 16.26
N PHE A 90 -2.92 5.47 14.95
CA PHE A 90 -1.66 5.79 14.29
C PHE A 90 -1.89 6.55 13.00
N LYS A 91 -0.96 7.47 12.67
CA LYS A 91 -0.87 8.08 11.35
C LYS A 91 0.59 8.28 10.97
N THR A 92 0.91 8.04 9.71
CA THR A 92 2.19 8.49 9.16
C THR A 92 2.18 10.01 9.03
N SER A 93 3.37 10.62 9.05
CA SER A 93 3.52 12.05 8.77
C SER A 93 4.67 12.27 7.80
N SER A 94 4.45 13.13 6.82
CA SER A 94 5.47 13.61 5.90
C SER A 94 5.22 15.08 5.62
N THR A 95 6.27 15.88 5.69
CA THR A 95 6.23 17.31 5.31
C THR A 95 6.58 17.52 3.83
N ASN A 96 7.16 16.53 3.17
CA ASN A 96 7.51 16.61 1.75
C ASN A 96 6.28 16.23 0.88
N PRO A 97 5.77 17.15 0.02
CA PRO A 97 4.59 16.89 -0.82
C PRO A 97 4.81 15.82 -1.91
N ASN A 98 6.07 15.52 -2.22
CA ASN A 98 6.48 14.47 -3.17
C ASN A 98 6.61 13.08 -2.51
N VAL A 99 6.45 13.00 -1.18
CA VAL A 99 6.48 11.74 -0.45
C VAL A 99 5.06 11.32 -0.12
N SER A 100 4.76 10.05 -0.36
CA SER A 100 3.50 9.43 -0.01
C SER A 100 3.71 8.14 0.77
N ASN A 101 2.79 7.82 1.67
CA ASN A 101 2.78 6.59 2.44
C ASN A 101 1.47 5.86 2.12
N GLY A 102 1.59 4.61 1.65
CA GLY A 102 0.43 3.80 1.29
C GLY A 102 -0.25 4.19 -0.04
N VAL A 103 0.39 5.02 -0.87
CA VAL A 103 -0.09 5.34 -2.22
C VAL A 103 0.86 4.70 -3.24
N PRO A 104 0.38 3.83 -4.15
CA PRO A 104 1.23 3.36 -5.24
C PRO A 104 1.50 4.50 -6.24
N PRO A 105 2.72 4.62 -6.81
CA PRO A 105 3.03 5.67 -7.78
C PRO A 105 2.34 5.43 -9.13
N PHE A 106 2.26 6.47 -9.95
CA PHE A 106 1.53 6.43 -11.23
C PHE A 106 1.89 5.23 -12.11
N ILE A 107 3.18 5.01 -12.35
CA ILE A 107 3.66 3.93 -13.25
C ILE A 107 3.29 2.54 -12.75
N ILE A 108 3.17 2.35 -11.44
CA ILE A 108 2.83 1.06 -10.84
C ILE A 108 1.34 0.77 -11.01
N GLN A 109 0.49 1.81 -10.93
CA GLN A 109 -0.94 1.68 -11.19
C GLN A 109 -1.21 1.40 -12.67
N GLU A 110 -0.51 2.13 -13.56
CA GLU A 110 -0.79 2.10 -15.00
C GLU A 110 -0.19 0.88 -15.70
N GLU A 111 1.05 0.51 -15.36
CA GLU A 111 1.81 -0.50 -16.12
C GLU A 111 1.91 -1.84 -15.41
N LEU A 112 1.74 -1.88 -14.08
CA LEU A 112 1.85 -3.12 -13.28
C LEU A 112 0.53 -3.56 -12.66
N ASP A 113 -0.59 -2.89 -12.95
CA ASP A 113 -1.91 -3.19 -12.41
C ASP A 113 -1.91 -3.37 -10.87
N ARG A 114 -1.16 -2.53 -10.14
CA ARG A 114 -1.15 -2.53 -8.67
C ARG A 114 -1.71 -1.22 -8.12
N PHE A 115 -2.87 -1.34 -7.48
CA PHE A 115 -3.62 -0.23 -6.89
C PHE A 115 -3.52 -0.14 -5.37
N GLN A 116 -2.96 -1.17 -4.72
CA GLN A 116 -2.71 -1.23 -3.28
C GLN A 116 -1.24 -0.95 -2.96
N ALA A 117 -1.01 -0.28 -1.82
CA ALA A 117 0.31 -0.06 -1.25
C ALA A 117 0.31 -0.24 0.28
N VAL A 118 -0.76 -0.83 0.79
CA VAL A 118 -0.98 -1.18 2.20
C VAL A 118 -1.45 -2.64 2.24
N TRP A 119 -0.84 -3.45 3.11
CA TRP A 119 -1.11 -4.87 3.24
C TRP A 119 -1.18 -5.26 4.70
N TRP A 120 -2.34 -5.76 5.15
CA TRP A 120 -2.45 -6.36 6.47
C TRP A 120 -1.85 -7.76 6.52
N SER A 121 -1.27 -8.08 7.68
CA SER A 121 -0.96 -9.46 8.03
C SER A 121 -2.25 -10.25 8.27
N PRO A 122 -2.35 -11.50 7.77
CA PRO A 122 -3.58 -12.29 7.87
C PRO A 122 -3.87 -12.79 9.29
N THR A 123 -2.84 -12.92 10.15
CA THR A 123 -2.95 -13.59 11.45
C THR A 123 -2.44 -12.77 12.62
N THR A 124 -1.83 -11.61 12.37
CA THR A 124 -1.31 -10.72 13.41
C THR A 124 -1.67 -9.27 13.12
N THR A 125 -1.66 -8.44 14.16
CA THR A 125 -1.97 -7.00 14.08
C THR A 125 -0.79 -6.19 13.52
N ARG A 126 -0.41 -6.51 12.28
CA ARG A 126 0.70 -5.91 11.55
C ARG A 126 0.26 -5.41 10.19
N LEU A 127 0.81 -4.28 9.79
CA LEU A 127 0.49 -3.62 8.53
C LEU A 127 1.78 -3.25 7.81
N LEU A 128 2.00 -3.82 6.63
CA LEU A 128 3.07 -3.41 5.73
C LEU A 128 2.55 -2.28 4.86
N TYR A 129 3.35 -1.26 4.62
CA TYR A 129 3.05 -0.26 3.61
C TYR A 129 4.28 0.17 2.83
N GLU A 130 4.05 0.71 1.64
CA GLU A 130 5.07 1.30 0.79
C GLU A 130 5.12 2.81 1.03
N ARG A 131 6.31 3.31 1.41
CA ARG A 131 6.66 4.73 1.36
C ARG A 131 7.30 5.01 0.02
N VAL A 132 6.72 5.95 -0.72
CA VAL A 132 7.15 6.32 -2.08
C VAL A 132 7.64 7.76 -2.07
N ASP A 133 8.84 7.98 -2.61
CA ASP A 133 9.40 9.33 -2.83
C ASP A 133 9.51 9.63 -4.33
N GLU A 134 8.74 10.59 -4.80
CA GLU A 134 8.69 11.04 -6.20
C GLU A 134 9.49 12.34 -6.43
N THR A 135 10.40 12.71 -5.51
CA THR A 135 11.15 13.99 -5.61
C THR A 135 11.98 14.06 -6.90
N ALA A 136 12.59 12.96 -7.32
CA ALA A 136 13.36 12.87 -8.57
C ALA A 136 12.51 12.72 -9.84
N VAL A 137 11.22 12.40 -9.69
CA VAL A 137 10.31 12.18 -10.81
C VAL A 137 9.87 13.53 -11.41
N ARG A 138 9.92 13.61 -12.73
CA ARG A 138 9.48 14.80 -13.48
C ARG A 138 8.00 15.08 -13.25
N SER A 139 7.66 16.36 -13.18
CA SER A 139 6.26 16.80 -13.14
C SER A 139 5.86 17.29 -14.53
N LEU A 140 4.74 16.78 -15.05
CA LEU A 140 4.13 17.23 -16.30
C LEU A 140 2.77 17.85 -16.03
N MET A 141 2.39 18.82 -16.86
CA MET A 141 1.06 19.45 -16.81
C MET A 141 0.31 19.05 -18.08
N PHE A 142 -0.84 18.41 -17.90
CA PHE A 142 -1.70 17.98 -19.01
C PHE A 142 -2.86 18.97 -19.14
N VAL A 143 -2.82 19.82 -20.16
CA VAL A 143 -3.82 20.87 -20.37
C VAL A 143 -4.86 20.42 -21.38
N CYS A 144 -6.13 20.60 -21.02
CA CYS A 144 -7.25 20.42 -21.95
C CYS A 144 -7.70 21.81 -22.46
N PRO A 145 -7.75 22.04 -23.79
CA PRO A 145 -8.24 23.32 -24.32
C PRO A 145 -9.64 23.67 -23.78
N GLY A 146 -9.79 24.91 -23.30
CA GLY A 146 -11.06 25.38 -22.73
C GLY A 146 -11.32 24.96 -21.28
N ARG A 147 -10.35 24.33 -20.59
CA ARG A 147 -10.40 24.08 -19.14
C ARG A 147 -9.24 24.76 -18.43
N GLU A 148 -9.42 25.08 -17.16
CA GLU A 148 -8.33 25.52 -16.31
C GLU A 148 -7.25 24.43 -16.24
N ALA A 149 -5.98 24.85 -16.26
CA ALA A 149 -4.86 23.92 -16.23
C ALA A 149 -4.85 23.19 -14.87
N PRO A 150 -4.83 21.85 -14.85
CA PRO A 150 -4.75 21.11 -13.61
C PRO A 150 -3.38 21.26 -12.97
N ALA A 151 -3.28 20.94 -11.68
CA ALA A 151 -2.01 20.86 -10.98
C ALA A 151 -1.06 19.87 -11.69
N PRO A 152 0.27 20.14 -11.72
CA PRO A 152 1.23 19.21 -12.30
C PRO A 152 1.19 17.84 -11.62
N MET A 153 1.31 16.78 -12.41
CA MET A 153 1.38 15.40 -11.91
C MET A 153 2.76 14.80 -12.13
N LYS A 154 3.18 13.91 -11.23
CA LYS A 154 4.40 13.12 -11.38
C LYS A 154 4.23 12.11 -12.50
N TYR A 155 5.11 12.18 -13.49
CA TYR A 155 5.06 11.36 -14.69
C TYR A 155 6.47 10.95 -15.11
N PRO A 156 6.90 9.70 -14.83
CA PRO A 156 8.22 9.21 -15.19
C PRO A 156 8.27 8.95 -16.69
N VAL A 157 8.85 9.89 -17.43
CA VAL A 157 9.10 9.74 -18.86
C VAL A 157 10.15 8.65 -19.07
N ALA A 158 10.02 7.85 -20.14
CA ALA A 158 10.98 6.81 -20.49
C ALA A 158 12.42 7.35 -20.48
N GLY A 159 13.33 6.61 -19.83
CA GLY A 159 14.74 6.98 -19.67
C GLY A 159 15.03 8.00 -18.56
N THR A 160 14.04 8.51 -17.84
CA THR A 160 14.23 9.45 -16.71
C THR A 160 14.10 8.75 -15.35
N GLU A 161 14.41 9.45 -14.25
CA GLU A 161 14.34 8.86 -12.91
C GLU A 161 12.91 8.44 -12.52
N ASN A 162 12.82 7.26 -11.90
CA ASN A 162 11.61 6.77 -11.25
C ASN A 162 11.54 7.23 -9.79
N HIS A 163 10.43 6.89 -9.14
CA HIS A 163 10.28 7.02 -7.70
C HIS A 163 11.22 6.06 -6.97
N THR A 164 11.51 6.35 -5.71
CA THR A 164 12.16 5.38 -4.82
C THR A 164 11.14 4.82 -3.83
N SER A 165 11.14 3.49 -3.65
CA SER A 165 10.24 2.80 -2.72
C SER A 165 11.00 2.29 -1.50
N GLN A 166 10.37 2.44 -0.33
CA GLN A 166 10.81 1.89 0.94
C GLN A 166 9.66 1.13 1.58
N LEU A 167 9.93 -0.09 2.03
CA LEU A 167 8.95 -0.87 2.78
C LEU A 167 9.02 -0.49 4.25
N ARG A 168 7.86 -0.32 4.86
CA ARG A 168 7.72 0.03 6.28
C ARG A 168 6.69 -0.89 6.94
N LEU A 169 7.00 -1.33 8.14
CA LEU A 169 6.18 -2.29 8.89
C LEU A 169 5.65 -1.62 10.15
N VAL A 170 4.34 -1.51 10.23
CA VAL A 170 3.62 -1.07 11.43
C VAL A 170 3.25 -2.29 12.26
N ILE A 171 3.59 -2.26 13.55
CA ILE A 171 3.22 -3.29 14.53
C ILE A 171 2.35 -2.64 15.60
N ILE A 172 1.19 -3.24 15.86
CA ILE A 172 0.21 -2.75 16.82
C ILE A 172 0.12 -3.74 17.98
N ASP A 173 0.47 -3.29 19.18
CA ASP A 173 0.34 -4.05 20.42
C ASP A 173 -0.49 -3.25 21.44
N GLY A 174 -1.77 -3.63 21.58
CA GLY A 174 -2.75 -2.85 22.31
C GLY A 174 -2.87 -1.43 21.74
N ASN A 175 -2.47 -0.43 22.54
CA ASN A 175 -2.44 0.98 22.13
C ASN A 175 -1.05 1.47 21.68
N THR A 176 -0.03 0.63 21.79
CA THR A 176 1.32 0.96 21.33
C THR A 176 1.45 0.63 19.86
N VAL A 177 1.93 1.59 19.08
CA VAL A 177 2.20 1.39 17.65
C VAL A 177 3.66 1.70 17.36
N LEU A 178 4.33 0.77 16.68
CA LEU A 178 5.68 0.93 16.18
C LEU A 178 5.64 1.03 14.66
N ASP A 179 6.38 1.97 14.07
CA ASP A 179 6.59 2.10 12.63
C ASP A 179 8.08 1.87 12.33
N CYS A 180 8.38 0.69 11.78
CA CYS A 180 9.74 0.22 11.57
C CYS A 180 10.12 0.30 10.09
N GLY A 181 11.24 0.96 9.78
CA GLY A 181 11.84 0.92 8.45
C GLY A 181 12.57 -0.39 8.18
N LEU A 182 12.80 -0.71 6.91
CA LEU A 182 13.70 -1.79 6.53
C LEU A 182 15.14 -1.40 6.91
N LYS A 183 15.88 -2.29 7.59
CA LYS A 183 17.26 -2.04 8.06
C LYS A 183 18.25 -1.77 6.91
N VAL A 184 18.03 -2.42 5.78
CA VAL A 184 18.82 -2.27 4.56
C VAL A 184 17.86 -2.03 3.41
N ASP A 185 17.96 -0.88 2.75
CA ASP A 185 17.13 -0.55 1.61
C ASP A 185 17.19 -1.64 0.53
N LEU A 186 16.07 -1.90 -0.14
CA LEU A 186 15.99 -2.93 -1.19
C LEU A 186 17.00 -2.68 -2.31
N LYS A 187 17.22 -1.42 -2.70
CA LYS A 187 18.18 -1.05 -3.74
C LYS A 187 19.63 -1.24 -3.29
N ALA A 188 19.92 -1.17 -1.99
CA ALA A 188 21.24 -1.48 -1.46
C ALA A 188 21.49 -2.99 -1.46
N ARG A 189 20.48 -3.79 -1.09
CA ARG A 189 20.56 -5.27 -1.11
C ARG A 189 20.55 -5.86 -2.52
N TYR A 190 19.72 -5.29 -3.40
CA TYR A 190 19.50 -5.73 -4.77
C TYR A 190 19.63 -4.53 -5.71
N PRO A 191 20.86 -4.18 -6.16
CA PRO A 191 21.12 -2.95 -6.92
C PRO A 191 20.36 -2.80 -8.24
N TRP A 192 19.88 -3.91 -8.81
CA TRP A 192 19.12 -3.93 -10.05
C TRP A 192 17.64 -3.59 -9.88
N VAL A 193 17.13 -3.57 -8.65
CA VAL A 193 15.70 -3.37 -8.36
C VAL A 193 15.29 -1.94 -8.66
N GLU A 194 14.19 -1.82 -9.39
CA GLU A 194 13.53 -0.55 -9.70
C GLU A 194 12.08 -0.53 -9.21
N TYR A 195 11.36 -1.65 -9.30
CA TYR A 195 9.93 -1.71 -8.99
C TYR A 195 9.61 -2.79 -7.95
N ILE A 196 8.69 -2.47 -7.03
CA ILE A 196 7.96 -3.46 -6.23
C ILE A 196 6.66 -3.76 -6.96
N ALA A 197 6.61 -4.89 -7.66
CA ALA A 197 5.47 -5.30 -8.46
C ALA A 197 4.32 -5.78 -7.57
N ARG A 198 4.60 -6.60 -6.55
CA ARG A 198 3.62 -7.15 -5.61
C ARG A 198 4.25 -7.28 -4.22
N ALA A 199 3.43 -7.27 -3.18
CA ALA A 199 3.86 -7.52 -1.81
C ALA A 199 2.70 -8.11 -1.00
N GLY A 200 3.03 -8.70 0.14
CA GLY A 200 2.06 -9.19 1.11
C GLY A 200 2.72 -9.94 2.25
N PHE A 201 1.90 -10.63 3.03
CA PHE A 201 2.34 -11.52 4.10
C PHE A 201 2.10 -12.98 3.70
N LEU A 202 2.91 -13.87 4.26
CA LEU A 202 2.58 -15.29 4.34
C LEU A 202 1.57 -15.53 5.46
N ASN A 203 0.98 -16.73 5.49
CA ASN A 203 -0.04 -17.12 6.47
C ASN A 203 0.48 -17.13 7.93
N ASP A 204 1.79 -17.20 8.13
CA ASP A 204 2.41 -17.07 9.46
C ASP A 204 2.26 -15.66 10.07
N GLY A 205 1.84 -14.69 9.25
CA GLY A 205 1.61 -13.30 9.62
C GLY A 205 2.87 -12.48 9.92
N LYS A 206 4.05 -13.08 9.85
CA LYS A 206 5.33 -12.46 10.25
C LYS A 206 6.33 -12.38 9.10
N THR A 207 6.20 -13.26 8.12
CA THR A 207 7.05 -13.28 6.94
C THR A 207 6.40 -12.47 5.84
N ILE A 208 7.11 -11.46 5.35
CA ILE A 208 6.71 -10.63 4.22
C ILE A 208 7.22 -11.32 2.96
N TRP A 209 6.43 -11.30 1.89
CA TRP A 209 6.90 -11.64 0.55
C TRP A 209 6.76 -10.42 -0.37
N ILE A 210 7.70 -10.26 -1.29
CA ILE A 210 7.70 -9.20 -2.29
C ILE A 210 8.11 -9.76 -3.65
N GLN A 211 7.48 -9.26 -4.70
CA GLN A 211 7.93 -9.45 -6.06
C GLN A 211 8.57 -8.15 -6.55
N ILE A 212 9.85 -8.21 -6.88
CA ILE A 212 10.66 -7.07 -7.31
C ILE A 212 11.11 -7.25 -8.75
N MET A 213 11.29 -6.14 -9.47
CA MET A 213 11.66 -6.16 -10.90
C MET A 213 12.74 -5.14 -11.19
N ASN A 214 13.56 -5.45 -12.20
CA ASN A 214 14.52 -4.50 -12.75
C ASN A 214 13.83 -3.49 -13.68
N ARG A 215 14.57 -2.42 -14.01
CA ARG A 215 14.07 -1.31 -14.82
C ARG A 215 13.59 -1.71 -16.22
N THR A 216 14.23 -2.69 -16.83
CA THR A 216 13.88 -3.20 -18.17
C THR A 216 12.81 -4.29 -18.15
N GLN A 217 12.31 -4.67 -16.97
CA GLN A 217 11.34 -5.73 -16.77
C GLN A 217 11.77 -7.08 -17.38
N SER A 218 13.08 -7.31 -17.47
CA SER A 218 13.70 -8.54 -17.98
C SER A 218 14.17 -9.45 -16.85
N GLN A 219 14.22 -8.94 -15.62
CA GLN A 219 14.53 -9.69 -14.41
C GLN A 219 13.49 -9.40 -13.34
N ALA A 220 12.99 -10.45 -12.69
CA ALA A 220 12.10 -10.37 -11.56
C ALA A 220 12.46 -11.42 -10.51
N ALA A 221 12.33 -11.08 -9.23
CA ALA A 221 12.55 -12.01 -8.14
C ALA A 221 11.37 -12.00 -7.17
N LEU A 222 11.01 -13.18 -6.67
CA LEU A 222 10.18 -13.35 -5.49
C LEU A 222 11.10 -13.50 -4.28
N VAL A 223 11.01 -12.55 -3.36
CA VAL A 223 11.85 -12.48 -2.15
C VAL A 223 10.95 -12.60 -0.94
N ILE A 224 11.38 -13.39 0.04
CA ILE A 224 10.79 -13.37 1.38
C ILE A 224 11.71 -12.63 2.35
N LEU A 225 11.09 -11.82 3.19
CA LEU A 225 11.74 -10.98 4.18
C LEU A 225 11.15 -11.35 5.55
N PRO A 226 11.95 -11.85 6.49
CA PRO A 226 11.49 -12.01 7.87
C PRO A 226 11.32 -10.64 8.54
N GLU A 227 10.49 -10.59 9.57
CA GLU A 227 10.28 -9.39 10.39
C GLU A 227 11.57 -8.77 10.95
N SER A 228 12.62 -9.57 11.16
CA SER A 228 13.92 -9.10 11.64
C SER A 228 14.67 -8.23 10.65
N GLU A 229 14.22 -8.16 9.39
CA GLU A 229 14.74 -7.20 8.42
C GLU A 229 14.31 -5.77 8.73
N PHE A 230 13.33 -5.58 9.61
CA PHE A 230 12.83 -4.27 10.01
C PHE A 230 13.46 -3.84 11.34
N GLU A 231 13.68 -2.53 11.47
CA GLU A 231 14.33 -1.89 12.61
C GLU A 231 13.64 -2.23 13.93
N GLY A 232 14.43 -2.45 14.99
CA GLY A 232 13.89 -2.70 16.33
C GLY A 232 13.18 -4.04 16.55
N ILE A 233 13.09 -4.91 15.53
CA ILE A 233 12.37 -6.19 15.63
C ILE A 233 13.35 -7.35 15.72
N THR A 234 13.07 -8.26 16.66
CA THR A 234 13.79 -9.53 16.83
C THR A 234 13.00 -10.65 16.14
N SER A 235 13.69 -11.54 15.43
CA SER A 235 13.04 -12.63 14.70
C SER A 235 12.33 -13.58 15.67
N SER A 236 11.03 -13.79 15.47
CA SER A 236 10.19 -14.76 16.18
C SER A 236 9.45 -15.71 15.23
N GLY A 237 9.49 -15.43 13.92
CA GLY A 237 8.89 -16.25 12.87
C GLY A 237 9.75 -17.46 12.43
N PRO A 238 9.20 -18.28 11.52
CA PRO A 238 9.88 -19.48 11.00
C PRO A 238 11.05 -19.12 10.08
N VAL A 239 10.96 -18.02 9.34
CA VAL A 239 12.03 -17.51 8.48
C VAL A 239 12.96 -16.62 9.30
N ARG A 240 14.27 -16.87 9.20
CA ARG A 240 15.30 -16.14 9.97
C ARG A 240 16.09 -15.15 9.13
N GLU A 241 16.20 -15.40 7.83
CA GLU A 241 16.98 -14.57 6.90
C GLU A 241 16.18 -14.29 5.62
N ALA A 242 16.44 -13.14 5.02
CA ALA A 242 15.88 -12.80 3.72
C ALA A 242 16.42 -13.75 2.63
N GLN A 243 15.56 -14.24 1.76
CA GLN A 243 15.95 -15.15 0.68
C GLN A 243 15.13 -14.93 -0.59
N ILE A 244 15.77 -15.15 -1.74
CA ILE A 244 15.12 -15.20 -3.04
C ILE A 244 14.54 -16.61 -3.22
N LEU A 245 13.21 -16.72 -3.32
CA LEU A 245 12.52 -18.00 -3.55
C LEU A 245 12.43 -18.36 -5.03
N LYS A 246 12.31 -17.34 -5.88
CA LYS A 246 12.25 -17.51 -7.33
C LYS A 246 12.99 -16.34 -7.96
N ASP A 247 13.86 -16.64 -8.90
CA ASP A 247 14.48 -15.65 -9.78
C ASP A 247 14.06 -15.99 -11.21
N GLU A 248 13.65 -14.97 -11.96
CA GLU A 248 13.12 -15.09 -13.30
C GLU A 248 13.83 -14.09 -14.21
N VAL A 249 14.42 -14.60 -15.29
CA VAL A 249 15.12 -13.79 -16.28
C VAL A 249 14.54 -14.13 -17.65
N SER A 250 14.25 -13.10 -18.43
CA SER A 250 13.70 -13.19 -19.78
C SER A 250 14.53 -12.35 -20.74
N THR A 251 14.80 -12.86 -21.93
CA THR A 251 15.42 -12.08 -23.02
C THR A 251 14.44 -11.13 -23.70
N ALA A 252 13.14 -11.28 -23.42
CA ALA A 252 12.09 -10.37 -23.84
C ALA A 252 11.69 -9.49 -22.65
N TRP A 253 10.52 -9.76 -22.07
CA TRP A 253 10.03 -9.13 -20.84
C TRP A 253 9.33 -10.16 -19.95
N ILE A 254 9.05 -9.77 -18.71
CA ILE A 254 8.32 -10.56 -17.70
C ILE A 254 6.95 -9.93 -17.49
N ASN A 255 5.89 -10.70 -17.74
CA ASN A 255 4.53 -10.27 -17.44
C ASN A 255 4.23 -10.51 -15.96
N VAL A 256 3.77 -9.48 -15.24
CA VAL A 256 3.34 -9.63 -13.85
C VAL A 256 1.95 -10.26 -13.83
N SER A 257 1.84 -11.47 -13.31
CA SER A 257 0.55 -12.12 -13.08
C SER A 257 -0.09 -11.63 -11.78
N VAL A 258 -1.41 -11.43 -11.80
CA VAL A 258 -2.22 -11.16 -10.59
C VAL A 258 -2.44 -12.44 -9.76
N SER A 259 -2.27 -13.62 -10.37
CA SER A 259 -2.43 -14.93 -9.69
C SER A 259 -1.12 -15.38 -9.05
N LEU A 260 -0.78 -14.80 -7.90
CA LEU A 260 0.25 -15.35 -7.02
C LEU A 260 -0.42 -15.90 -5.76
N ASP A 261 -0.80 -17.18 -5.77
CA ASP A 261 -1.33 -17.87 -4.59
C ASP A 261 -0.16 -18.51 -3.83
N LEU A 262 0.39 -17.79 -2.84
CA LEU A 262 1.49 -18.26 -1.98
C LEU A 262 0.98 -19.05 -0.76
N ARG A 263 0.01 -19.95 -0.97
CA ARG A 263 -0.36 -20.96 0.03
C ARG A 263 0.74 -22.00 0.16
N PHE A 264 1.76 -21.71 0.95
CA PHE A 264 2.67 -22.73 1.44
C PHE A 264 1.87 -23.64 2.38
N HIS A 265 1.43 -24.80 1.88
CA HIS A 265 0.95 -25.87 2.73
C HIS A 265 2.13 -26.36 3.55
N SER A 266 2.11 -26.13 4.87
CA SER A 266 3.04 -26.77 5.80
C SER A 266 2.83 -28.27 5.74
N SER A 267 3.58 -28.95 4.88
CA SER A 267 3.69 -30.42 4.88
C SER A 267 5.02 -30.78 5.51
N PHE A 268 5.05 -30.85 6.85
CA PHE A 268 5.99 -31.66 7.63
C PHE A 268 5.33 -32.05 8.94
#